data_AF-A0A075FR78-F1
#
_entry.id   AF-A0A075FR78-F1
#
_cell.length_a   1.000
_cell.length_b   1.000
_cell.length_c   1.000
_cell.angle_alpha   90.00
_cell.angle_beta   90.00
_cell.angle_gamma   90.00
#
_symmetry.space_group_name_H-M   'P 1'
#
loop_
_entity.id
_entity.type
_entity.pdbx_description
1 polymer ?
#
loop_
_entity_poly.entity_id
_entity_poly.type
_entity_poly.pdbx_seq_one_letter_code
_entity_poly.pdbx_strand_id
1 'polypeptide(L)' 'MNSKHCIYVGDSMEDMLMANKATEMGIKTTFCGIFGTSKKPEIKLEMFKKNNVPIILESITQIPKALNLD' A
#
# COMPACT_ATOMS: atom_id res chain seq x y z
N MET A 1 -20.65 5.96 2.39
CA MET A 1 -19.50 5.04 2.56
C MET A 1 -19.62 4.37 3.92
N ASN A 2 -19.92 3.07 3.98
CA ASN A 2 -20.01 2.29 5.22
C ASN A 2 -18.99 1.14 5.20
N SER A 3 -17.78 1.41 4.68
CA SER A 3 -16.74 0.39 4.59
C SER A 3 -16.20 0.04 5.96
N LYS A 4 -15.97 -1.25 6.21
CA LYS A 4 -15.36 -1.73 7.47
C LYS A 4 -13.84 -1.53 7.48
N HIS A 5 -13.22 -1.41 6.31
CA HIS A 5 -11.77 -1.29 6.13
C HIS A 5 -11.46 -0.67 4.76
N CYS A 6 -10.41 0.14 4.67
CA CYS A 6 -9.95 0.78 3.45
C CYS A 6 -8.56 0.24 3.07
N ILE A 7 -8.32 0.01 1.78
CA ILE A 7 -6.98 -0.22 1.25
C ILE A 7 -6.57 1.04 0.50
N TYR A 8 -5.50 1.68 0.95
CA TYR A 8 -4.92 2.84 0.28
C TYR A 8 -3.77 2.34 -0.61
N VAL A 9 -3.92 2.47 -1.93
CA VAL A 9 -2.93 2.03 -2.90
C VAL A 9 -2.12 3.22 -3.37
N GLY A 10 -0.80 3.16 -3.26
CA GLY A 10 0.09 4.23 -3.68
C GLY A 10 1.52 3.74 -3.90
N ASP A 11 2.35 4.57 -4.51
CA ASP A 11 3.74 4.21 -4.83
C ASP A 11 4.76 5.13 -4.16
N SER A 12 4.30 6.09 -3.35
CA SER A 12 5.13 7.08 -2.70
C SER A 12 5.19 6.92 -1.19
N MET A 13 6.11 7.65 -0.55
CA MET A 13 6.16 7.71 0.92
C MET A 13 5.01 8.56 1.46
N GLU A 14 4.63 9.59 0.70
CA GLU A 14 3.52 10.48 0.98
C GLU A 14 2.20 9.69 1.09
N ASP A 15 1.95 8.75 0.17
CA ASP A 15 0.78 7.87 0.22
C ASP A 15 0.76 7.01 1.49
N MET A 16 1.91 6.46 1.88
CA MET A 16 2.04 5.66 3.09
C MET A 16 1.74 6.51 4.33
N LEU A 17 2.28 7.73 4.41
CA LEU A 17 2.04 8.65 5.52
C LEU A 17 0.56 9.08 5.59
N MET A 18 -0.09 9.30 4.45
CA MET A 18 -1.50 9.63 4.38
C MET A 18 -2.38 8.46 4.86
N ALA A 19 -2.06 7.23 4.46
CA ALA A 19 -2.76 6.03 4.92
C ALA A 19 -2.59 5.82 6.44
N ASN A 20 -1.38 6.02 6.96
CA ASN A 20 -1.10 5.97 8.39
C ASN A 20 -1.88 7.06 9.13
N LYS A 21 -1.93 8.27 8.58
CA LYS A 21 -2.67 9.37 9.20
C LYS A 21 -4.18 9.10 9.23
N ALA A 22 -4.74 8.52 8.18
CA ALA A 22 -6.13 8.10 8.16
C ALA A 22 -6.43 7.05 9.25
N THR A 23 -5.50 6.10 9.45
CA THR A 23 -5.59 5.12 10.55
C THR A 23 -5.53 5.77 11.92
N GLU A 24 -4.63 6.74 12.13
CA GLU A 24 -4.59 7.54 13.38
C GLU A 24 -5.89 8.31 13.63
N MET A 25 -6.59 8.74 12.58
CA MET A 25 -7.89 9.41 12.65
C MET A 25 -9.07 8.46 12.87
N GLY A 26 -8.81 7.15 13.08
CA GLY A 26 -9.84 6.14 13.36
C GLY A 26 -10.44 5.49 12.10
N ILE A 27 -9.93 5.80 10.90
CA ILE A 27 -10.36 5.15 9.67
C ILE A 27 -9.47 3.94 9.45
N LYS A 28 -9.99 2.72 9.67
CA LYS A 28 -9.23 1.48 9.45
C LYS A 28 -8.69 1.41 8.02
N THR A 29 -7.40 1.69 7.86
CA THR A 29 -6.75 1.82 6.56
C THR A 29 -5.48 1.00 6.53
N THR A 30 -5.31 0.18 5.49
CA THR A 30 -4.07 -0.54 5.20
C THR A 30 -3.44 0.05 3.96
N PHE A 31 -2.16 0.44 4.06
CA PHE A 31 -1.40 0.86 2.90
C PHE A 31 -0.95 -0.36 2.07
N CYS A 32 -1.10 -0.23 0.75
CA CYS A 32 -0.63 -1.17 -0.26
C CYS A 32 0.35 -0.44 -1.19
N GLY A 33 1.64 -0.74 -1.04
CA GLY A 33 2.72 -0.11 -1.80
C GLY A 33 2.92 -0.76 -3.17
N ILE A 34 2.89 0.04 -4.24
CA ILE A 34 3.23 -0.40 -5.60
C ILE A 34 4.67 0.01 -5.91
N PHE A 35 5.56 -0.94 -6.20
CA PHE A 35 6.98 -0.62 -6.41
C PHE A 35 7.44 -0.59 -7.88
N GLY A 36 6.72 -1.28 -8.79
CA GLY A 36 7.12 -1.43 -10.19
C GLY A 36 7.01 -0.16 -11.05
N THR A 37 6.36 0.89 -10.55
CA THR A 37 6.31 2.22 -11.20
C THR A 37 7.59 3.05 -11.01
N SER A 38 8.47 2.63 -10.10
CA SER A 38 9.71 3.34 -9.79
C SER A 38 10.75 3.20 -10.90
N LYS A 39 11.55 4.26 -11.14
CA LYS A 39 12.78 4.14 -11.95
C LYS A 39 13.79 3.15 -11.37
N LYS A 40 13.71 2.89 -10.06
CA LYS A 40 14.53 1.91 -9.32
C LYS A 40 13.60 1.08 -8.44
N PRO A 41 12.94 0.04 -8.99
CA PRO A 41 11.97 -0.79 -8.29
C PRO A 41 12.55 -1.46 -7.04
N GLU A 42 13.81 -1.91 -7.07
CA GLU A 42 14.43 -2.61 -5.94
C GLU A 42 14.59 -1.68 -4.73
N ILE A 43 15.00 -0.43 -4.96
CA ILE A 43 15.15 0.56 -3.89
C ILE A 43 13.79 0.87 -3.24
N LYS A 44 12.72 0.99 -4.06
CA LYS A 44 11.37 1.26 -3.56
C LYS A 44 10.82 0.06 -2.77
N LEU A 45 11.06 -1.16 -3.25
CA LEU A 45 10.74 -2.40 -2.53
C LEU A 45 11.43 -2.46 -1.16
N GLU A 46 12.73 -2.19 -1.10
CA GLU A 46 13.48 -2.17 0.16
C GLU A 46 13.02 -1.07 1.11
N MET A 47 12.64 0.10 0.58
CA MET A 47 12.03 1.17 1.37
C MET A 47 10.70 0.71 2.01
N PHE A 48 9.80 0.10 1.25
CA PHE A 48 8.54 -0.38 1.79
C PHE A 48 8.74 -1.51 2.82
N LYS A 49 9.68 -2.43 2.59
CA LYS A 49 10.04 -3.47 3.57
C LYS A 49 10.56 -2.86 4.88
N LYS A 50 11.48 -1.89 4.80
CA LYS A 50 12.04 -1.20 5.99
C LYS A 50 10.98 -0.48 6.81
N ASN A 51 9.91 -0.01 6.17
CA ASN A 51 8.78 0.64 6.83
C ASN A 51 7.67 -0.34 7.25
N ASN A 52 7.88 -1.66 7.14
CA ASN A 52 6.90 -2.70 7.46
C ASN A 52 5.56 -2.52 6.74
N VAL A 53 5.59 -2.10 5.47
CA VAL A 53 4.37 -1.98 4.67
C VAL A 53 3.71 -3.37 4.54
N PRO A 54 2.41 -3.51 4.91
CA PRO A 54 1.77 -4.82 4.97
C PRO A 54 1.60 -5.52 3.63
N ILE A 55 1.33 -4.76 2.57
CA ILE A 55 1.10 -5.28 1.22
C ILE A 55 2.02 -4.52 0.27
N ILE A 56 2.93 -5.24 -0.40
CA ILE A 56 3.86 -4.67 -1.36
C ILE A 56 3.71 -5.46 -2.66
N LEU A 57 3.32 -4.79 -3.74
CA LEU A 57 3.06 -5.38 -5.05
C LEU A 57 3.91 -4.70 -6.12
N GLU A 58 4.28 -5.45 -7.15
CA GLU A 58 5.00 -4.88 -8.29
C GLU A 58 4.06 -4.01 -9.14
N SER A 59 2.83 -4.48 -9.34
CA SER A 59 1.80 -3.81 -10.14
C SER A 59 0.42 -3.90 -9.49
N ILE A 60 -0.43 -2.92 -9.79
CA ILE A 60 -1.84 -2.89 -9.37
C ILE A 60 -2.63 -4.10 -9.85
N THR A 61 -2.20 -4.75 -10.94
CA THR A 61 -2.84 -5.95 -11.50
C THR A 61 -2.76 -7.15 -10.55
N GLN A 62 -1.88 -7.12 -9.55
CA GLN A 62 -1.75 -8.19 -8.56
C GLN A 62 -2.71 -8.06 -7.37
N ILE A 63 -3.48 -6.96 -7.27
CA ILE A 63 -4.41 -6.73 -6.15
C ILE A 63 -5.45 -7.86 -6.01
N PRO A 64 -6.14 -8.30 -7.07
CA PRO A 64 -7.14 -9.37 -6.94
C PRO A 64 -6.58 -10.63 -6.27
N LYS A 65 -5.42 -11.08 -6.75
CA LYS A 65 -4.69 -12.23 -6.17
C LYS A 65 -4.24 -11.98 -4.73
N ALA A 66 -3.72 -10.78 -4.43
CA ALA A 66 -3.26 -10.42 -3.08
C ALA A 66 -4.41 -10.40 -2.04
N LEU A 67 -5.65 -10.17 -2.50
CA LEU A 67 -6.84 -10.13 -1.68
C LEU A 67 -7.66 -11.44 -1.74
N ASN A 68 -7.13 -12.49 -2.38
CA ASN A 68 -7.84 -13.75 -2.61
C ASN A 68 -9.23 -13.55 -3.26
N LEU A 69 -9.31 -12.66 -4.25
CA LEU A 69 -10.52 -12.39 -5.02
C LEU A 69 -10.62 -13.23 -6.31
N ASP A 70 -9.60 -14.04 -6.60
CA ASP A 70 -9.49 -15.00 -7.72
C ASP A 70 -9.00 -16.37 -7.22
#